data_AF-A0A8J6RUA3-F1
#
_entry.id   AF-A0A8J6RUA3-F1
#
_cell.length_a   1.000
_cell.length_b   1.000
_cell.length_c   1.000
_cell.angle_alpha   90.00
_cell.angle_beta   90.00
_cell.angle_gamma   90.00
#
_symmetry.space_group_name_H-M   'P 1'
#
loop_
_entity.id
_entity.type
_entity.pdbx_description
1 polymer ?
#
loop_
_entity_poly.entity_id
_entity_poly.type
_entity_poly.pdbx_seq_one_letter_code
_entity_poly.pdbx_strand_id
1 'polypeptide(L)'
;MAVLDKTEKIKRSEVVNMRVEPNQLDLIDSAASLSGKTRSAFMLDAAYRAAEEALLDRRLFRLSDEQWKAFNKALDTSPTKNEKLIELLQAPTPWE
;
A
#
# COMPACT_ATOMS: atom_id res chain seq x y z
N MET A 1 -26.93 -23.44 -10.38
CA MET A 1 -25.52 -23.28 -10.81
C MET A 1 -25.34 -21.82 -11.16
N ALA A 2 -24.94 -21.02 -10.18
CA ALA A 2 -25.11 -19.58 -10.21
C ALA A 2 -23.77 -18.87 -10.45
N VAL A 3 -23.79 -18.04 -11.49
CA VAL A 3 -23.02 -16.81 -11.72
C VAL A 3 -21.49 -16.93 -11.82
N LEU A 4 -20.99 -16.58 -13.01
CA LEU A 4 -19.75 -15.81 -13.17
C LEU A 4 -19.95 -14.87 -14.37
N ASP A 5 -20.79 -13.83 -14.17
CA ASP A 5 -20.73 -12.63 -15.01
C ASP A 5 -19.53 -11.80 -14.54
N LYS A 6 -18.35 -12.10 -15.08
CA LYS A 6 -17.21 -11.19 -15.02
C LYS A 6 -17.31 -10.26 -16.22
N THR A 7 -18.23 -9.31 -16.16
CA THR A 7 -18.09 -8.06 -16.90
C THR A 7 -16.99 -7.25 -16.20
N GLU A 8 -15.72 -7.54 -16.53
CA GLU A 8 -14.62 -6.60 -16.26
C GLU A 8 -14.92 -5.31 -17.04
N LYS A 9 -15.63 -4.39 -16.38
CA LYS A 9 -15.80 -3.02 -16.83
C LYS A 9 -14.40 -2.43 -16.99
N ILE A 10 -13.95 -2.29 -18.25
CA ILE A 10 -12.79 -1.47 -18.60
C ILE A 10 -13.07 -0.08 -18.03
N LYS A 11 -12.47 0.25 -16.90
CA LYS A 11 -12.59 1.58 -16.29
C LYS A 11 -11.98 2.57 -17.27
N ARG A 12 -12.81 3.48 -17.77
CA ARG A 12 -12.35 4.60 -18.60
C ARG A 12 -11.42 5.46 -17.77
N SER A 13 -10.43 6.07 -18.42
CA SER A 13 -9.58 7.09 -17.80
C SER A 13 -10.46 8.21 -17.23
N GLU A 14 -10.28 8.53 -15.94
CA GLU A 14 -10.97 9.63 -15.27
C GLU A 14 -10.10 10.89 -15.27
N VAL A 15 -10.75 12.05 -15.38
CA VAL A 15 -10.05 13.34 -15.37
C VAL A 15 -9.81 13.78 -13.92
N VAL A 16 -8.55 14.07 -13.60
CA VAL A 16 -8.16 14.62 -12.29
C VAL A 16 -7.95 16.12 -12.44
N ASN A 17 -8.77 16.92 -11.75
CA ASN A 17 -8.64 18.37 -11.69
C ASN A 17 -7.99 18.78 -10.37
N MET A 18 -6.92 19.57 -10.42
CA MET A 18 -6.24 20.08 -9.22
C MET A 18 -5.79 21.53 -9.43
N ARG A 19 -5.74 22.30 -8.33
CA ARG A 19 -5.10 23.62 -8.30
C ARG A 19 -3.64 23.45 -7.88
N VAL A 20 -2.76 24.18 -8.55
CA VAL A 20 -1.32 24.15 -8.32
C VAL A 20 -0.83 25.59 -8.34
N GLU A 21 0.04 25.95 -7.39
CA GLU A 21 0.66 27.26 -7.37
C GLU A 21 1.67 27.38 -8.54
N PRO A 22 1.83 28.58 -9.14
CA PRO A 22 2.69 28.74 -10.32
C PRO A 22 4.13 28.26 -10.11
N ASN A 23 4.71 28.53 -8.93
CA ASN A 23 6.06 28.13 -8.58
C ASN A 23 6.24 26.59 -8.51
N GLN A 24 5.23 25.87 -8.06
CA GLN A 24 5.23 24.41 -8.04
C GLN A 24 5.12 23.85 -9.45
N LEU A 25 4.34 24.51 -10.31
CA LEU A 25 4.17 24.12 -11.69
C LEU A 25 5.46 24.26 -12.49
N ASP A 26 6.20 25.37 -12.32
CA ASP A 26 7.49 25.61 -12.98
C ASP A 26 8.53 24.54 -12.64
N LEU A 27 8.56 24.12 -11.37
CA LEU A 27 9.44 23.04 -10.91
C LEU A 27 9.07 21.70 -11.54
N ILE A 28 7.78 21.38 -11.58
CA ILE A 28 7.26 20.14 -12.19
C ILE A 28 7.58 20.12 -13.68
N ASP A 29 7.42 21.23 -14.39
CA ASP A 29 7.72 21.32 -15.82
C ASP A 29 9.20 21.11 -16.11
N SER A 30 10.07 21.70 -15.29
CA SER A 30 11.51 21.49 -15.38
C SER A 30 11.85 20.01 -15.20
N ALA A 31 11.28 19.36 -14.18
CA ALA A 31 11.51 17.94 -13.90
C ALA A 31 10.94 17.02 -15.00
N ALA A 32 9.76 17.33 -15.53
CA ALA A 32 9.13 16.60 -16.62
C ALA A 32 9.97 16.70 -17.91
N SER A 33 10.47 17.90 -18.22
CA SER A 33 11.34 18.16 -19.37
C SER A 33 12.65 17.37 -19.27
N LEU A 34 13.33 17.41 -18.12
CA LEU A 34 14.53 16.61 -17.86
C LEU A 34 14.28 15.10 -17.93
N SER A 35 13.07 14.67 -17.60
CA SER A 35 12.65 13.27 -17.67
C SER A 35 12.18 12.84 -19.07
N GLY A 36 12.12 13.76 -20.04
CA GLY A 36 11.60 13.50 -21.40
C GLY A 36 10.11 13.14 -21.44
N LYS A 37 9.33 13.57 -20.43
CA LYS A 37 7.91 13.25 -20.28
C LYS A 37 7.04 14.49 -20.43
N THR A 38 5.79 14.29 -20.80
CA THR A 38 4.78 15.36 -20.68
C THR A 38 4.53 15.65 -19.21
N ARG A 39 4.11 16.89 -18.90
CA ARG A 39 3.74 17.32 -17.55
C ARG A 39 2.76 16.34 -16.89
N SER A 40 1.68 15.98 -17.59
CA SER A 40 0.65 15.08 -17.07
C SER A 40 1.18 13.67 -16.81
N ALA A 41 2.02 13.13 -17.69
CA ALA A 41 2.64 11.81 -17.51
C ALA A 41 3.60 11.81 -16.30
N PHE A 42 4.41 12.86 -16.15
CA PHE A 42 5.31 13.00 -15.02
C PHE A 42 4.55 13.08 -13.69
N MET A 43 3.50 13.90 -13.61
CA MET A 43 2.67 14.02 -12.40
C MET A 43 1.96 12.71 -12.06
N LEU A 44 1.43 12.01 -13.06
CA LEU A 44 0.75 10.73 -12.85
C LEU A 44 1.72 9.66 -12.32
N ASP A 45 2.89 9.53 -12.93
CA ASP A 45 3.92 8.58 -12.50
C ASP A 45 4.40 8.87 -11.07
N ALA A 46 4.62 10.15 -10.75
CA ALA A 46 5.03 10.56 -9.41
C ALA A 46 3.95 10.26 -8.37
N ALA A 47 2.69 10.57 -8.66
CA ALA A 47 1.57 10.27 -7.78
C ALA A 47 1.37 8.76 -7.59
N TYR A 48 1.53 7.97 -8.66
CA TYR A 48 1.43 6.51 -8.61
C TYR A 48 2.51 5.91 -7.71
N ARG A 49 3.77 6.29 -7.91
CA ARG A 49 4.88 5.84 -7.05
C ARG A 49 4.69 6.22 -5.60
N ALA A 50 4.27 7.45 -5.32
CA ALA A 50 4.00 7.89 -3.96
C ALA A 50 2.86 7.07 -3.30
N ALA A 51 1.84 6.68 -4.08
CA ALA A 51 0.78 5.81 -3.59
C ALA A 51 1.29 4.39 -3.31
N GLU A 52 2.13 3.82 -4.19
CA GLU A 52 2.77 2.52 -3.96
C GLU A 52 3.63 2.54 -2.69
N GLU A 53 4.46 3.56 -2.52
CA GLU A 53 5.32 3.73 -1.35
C GLU A 53 4.47 3.84 -0.06
N ALA A 54 3.42 4.66 -0.06
CA ALA A 54 2.54 4.79 1.09
C ALA A 54 1.80 3.49 1.46
N LEU A 55 1.47 2.66 0.46
CA LEU A 55 0.86 1.34 0.68
C LEU A 55 1.89 0.31 1.15
N LEU A 56 3.13 0.40 0.68
CA LEU A 56 4.23 -0.49 1.06
C LEU A 56 4.75 -0.17 2.46
N ASP A 57 4.82 1.10 2.86
CA ASP A 57 5.20 1.51 4.21
C ASP A 57 4.26 0.92 5.27
N ARG A 58 2.99 0.66 4.93
CA ARG A 58 2.06 -0.06 5.82
C ARG A 58 2.42 -1.54 6.01
N ARG A 59 3.24 -2.13 5.13
CA ARG A 59 3.64 -3.54 5.17
C ARG A 59 5.08 -3.72 5.64
N LEU A 60 5.92 -2.70 5.51
CA LEU A 60 7.34 -2.76 5.86
C LEU A 60 7.56 -2.34 7.32
N PHE A 61 7.69 -3.30 8.21
CA PHE A 61 8.15 -3.05 9.57
C PHE A 61 9.68 -2.94 9.56
N ARG A 62 10.20 -1.71 9.73
CA ARG A 62 11.64 -1.52 9.97
C ARG A 62 11.96 -1.88 11.42
N LEU A 63 12.86 -2.85 11.59
CA LEU A 63 13.36 -3.30 12.88
C LEU A 63 14.85 -2.95 12.99
N SER A 64 15.29 -2.50 14.16
CA SER A 64 16.72 -2.43 14.48
C SER A 64 17.32 -3.84 14.57
N ASP A 65 18.65 -3.97 14.53
CA ASP A 65 19.31 -5.28 14.64
C ASP A 65 18.92 -6.04 15.93
N GLU A 66 18.71 -5.32 17.03
CA GLU A 66 18.24 -5.90 18.29
C GLU A 66 16.81 -6.41 18.20
N GLN A 67 15.92 -5.61 17.61
CA GLN A 67 14.52 -5.99 17.38
C GLN A 67 14.41 -7.16 16.41
N TRP A 68 15.27 -7.21 15.39
CA TRP A 68 15.35 -8.31 14.44
C TRP A 68 15.79 -9.61 15.12
N LYS A 69 16.81 -9.57 15.99
CA LYS A 69 17.23 -10.74 16.78
C LYS A 69 16.15 -11.21 17.74
N ALA A 70 15.48 -10.28 18.43
CA ALA A 70 14.38 -10.61 19.33
C ALA A 70 13.20 -11.23 18.58
N PHE A 71 12.86 -10.70 17.40
CA PHE A 71 11.81 -11.21 16.54
C PHE A 71 12.11 -12.64 16.05
N ASN A 72 13.32 -12.90 15.53
CA ASN A 72 13.70 -14.26 15.10
C ASN A 72 13.70 -15.25 16.27
N LYS A 73 14.23 -14.86 17.43
CA LYS A 73 14.18 -15.70 18.64
C LYS A 73 12.74 -16.05 19.02
N ALA A 74 11.81 -15.12 18.88
CA ALA A 74 10.39 -15.36 19.15
C ALA A 74 9.74 -16.31 18.12
N LEU A 75 10.16 -16.26 16.85
CA LEU A 75 9.70 -17.19 15.81
C LEU A 75 10.24 -18.61 15.98
N ASP A 76 11.51 -18.74 16.37
CA ASP A 76 12.16 -20.04 16.59
C ASP A 76 11.70 -20.73 17.88
N THR A 77 11.11 -19.98 18.80
CA THR A 77 10.59 -20.54 20.07
C THR A 77 9.21 -21.15 19.83
N SER A 78 9.02 -22.41 20.22
CA SER A 78 7.70 -23.04 20.18
C SER A 78 6.70 -22.19 20.99
N PRO A 79 5.51 -21.87 20.44
CA PRO A 79 4.57 -20.99 21.10
C PRO A 79 4.15 -21.57 22.45
N THR A 80 4.28 -20.78 23.51
CA THR A 80 3.80 -21.14 24.83
C THR A 80 2.27 -21.19 24.82
N LYS A 81 1.71 -22.20 25.48
CA LYS A 81 0.25 -22.37 25.56
C LYS A 81 -0.39 -21.12 26.19
N ASN A 82 -1.20 -20.41 25.42
CA ASN A 82 -1.92 -19.21 25.88
C ASN A 82 -3.41 -19.55 26.02
N GLU A 83 -3.85 -19.76 27.26
CA GLU A 83 -5.22 -20.20 27.58
C GLU A 83 -6.28 -19.25 27.02
N LYS A 84 -6.06 -17.93 27.10
CA LYS A 84 -6.98 -16.92 26.54
C LYS A 84 -7.03 -16.96 25.01
N LEU A 85 -5.92 -17.26 24.36
CA LEU A 85 -5.87 -17.41 22.90
C LEU A 85 -6.63 -18.65 22.45
N ILE A 86 -6.52 -19.75 23.21
CA ILE A 86 -7.24 -21.00 22.96
C ILE A 86 -8.75 -20.77 23.13
N GLU A 87 -9.16 -20.11 24.21
CA GLU A 87 -10.56 -19.76 24.47
C GLU A 87 -11.13 -18.88 23.34
N LEU A 88 -10.38 -17.87 22.89
CA LEU A 88 -10.78 -16.99 21.78
C LEU A 88 -10.92 -17.75 20.45
N LEU A 89 -10.01 -18.68 20.14
CA LEU A 89 -10.08 -19.49 18.91
C LEU A 89 -11.19 -20.55 18.96
N GLN A 90 -11.64 -20.94 20.15
CA GLN A 90 -12.76 -21.86 20.37
C GLN A 90 -14.11 -21.15 20.48
N ALA A 91 -14.11 -19.82 20.62
CA ALA A 91 -15.34 -19.05 20.68
C ALA A 91 -16.09 -19.10 19.33
N PRO A 92 -17.42 -19.22 19.35
CA PRO A 92 -18.22 -19.21 18.14
C PRO A 92 -18.04 -17.88 17.40
N THR A 93 -17.86 -17.94 16.08
CA THR A 93 -17.72 -16.74 15.25
C THR A 93 -19.05 -15.99 15.22
N PRO A 94 -19.08 -14.68 15.50
CA PRO A 94 -20.32 -13.89 15.60
C PRO A 94 -20.99 -13.58 14.25
N TRP A 95 -20.64 -14.28 13.16
CA TRP A 95 -21.14 -14.02 11.81
C TRP A 95 -21.60 -15.29 11.06
N GLU A 96 -21.99 -16.34 11.78
CA GLU A 96 -22.99 -17.29 11.26
C GLU A 96 -24.40 -16.80 11.64
#